data_AF-A0AAP0LH06-F1
#
_entry.id   AF-A0AAP0LH06-F1
#
_cell.length_a   1.000
_cell.length_b   1.000
_cell.length_c   1.000
_cell.angle_alpha   90.00
_cell.angle_beta   90.00
_cell.angle_gamma   90.00
#
_symmetry.space_group_name_H-M   'P 1'
#
loop_
_entity.id
_entity.type
_entity.pdbx_description
1 polymer ?
#
loop_
_entity_poly.entity_id
_entity_poly.type
_entity_poly.pdbx_seq_one_letter_code
_entity_poly.pdbx_strand_id
1 'polypeptide(L)'
;MEKTGQFSSAIKDIDTTIKALALTQLVAGVDSMANTMVWVLALLLDNPEMLAKAQIELDTNVGKDRLVEESDIPNLKYLQALLKETLRMYPVGPLLVPHEAMEDCHVAGYFVPRGTGLFINAWTIQRDPNVWAEPDRFMPERFLTTNADMDVKGQSYELLPFGSGRRFCPDVGLALQVMHLTLARILQAFELKTQSGVGVDLEECSGILLSMLNPLQVLGELYNASGRLVFHQGELDAPSESMGIQVRGALQACLDITKFGSKYLQLSKVIPL
;
A
#
# COMPACT_ATOMS: atom_id res chain seq x y z
N MET A 1 -4.40 -43.22 28.87
CA MET A 1 -5.30 -42.33 29.64
C MET A 1 -4.81 -40.91 29.44
N GLU A 2 -5.73 -40.10 28.94
CA GLU A 2 -5.64 -38.71 28.53
C GLU A 2 -4.86 -37.78 29.47
N LYS A 3 -4.05 -36.90 28.87
CA LYS A 3 -3.71 -35.58 29.43
C LYS A 3 -4.34 -34.48 28.57
N THR A 4 -5.66 -34.53 28.40
CA THR A 4 -6.49 -33.41 27.94
C THR A 4 -6.93 -32.62 29.18
N GLY A 5 -6.12 -31.66 29.64
CA GLY A 5 -6.44 -30.97 30.89
C GLY A 5 -5.72 -29.66 31.19
N GLN A 6 -4.99 -29.06 30.24
CA GLN A 6 -4.21 -27.84 30.53
C GLN A 6 -4.26 -26.74 29.45
N PHE A 7 -5.18 -26.84 28.48
CA PHE A 7 -5.46 -25.74 27.55
C PHE A 7 -6.64 -24.84 27.98
N SER A 8 -7.38 -25.23 29.02
CA SER A 8 -8.66 -24.61 29.38
C SER A 8 -8.54 -23.28 30.15
N SER A 9 -7.44 -23.03 30.88
CA SER A 9 -7.36 -21.86 31.77
C SER A 9 -6.86 -20.56 31.11
N ALA A 10 -6.48 -20.60 29.82
CA ALA A 10 -5.86 -19.45 29.12
C ALA A 10 -6.82 -18.68 28.19
N ILE A 11 -8.01 -19.21 27.88
CA ILE A 11 -9.04 -18.51 27.09
C ILE A 11 -10.12 -18.05 28.07
N LYS A 12 -9.84 -17.00 28.83
CA LYS A 12 -10.78 -16.53 29.88
C LYS A 12 -12.02 -15.80 29.33
N ASP A 13 -12.00 -15.38 28.07
CA ASP A 13 -13.17 -14.97 27.32
C ASP A 13 -12.88 -15.04 25.81
N ILE A 14 -13.50 -15.99 25.12
CA ILE A 14 -13.31 -16.19 23.68
C ILE A 14 -13.84 -15.00 22.87
N ASP A 15 -14.91 -14.36 23.34
CA ASP A 15 -15.51 -13.22 22.64
C ASP A 15 -14.59 -11.99 22.72
N THR A 16 -14.00 -11.72 23.89
CA THR A 16 -12.99 -10.67 24.03
C THR A 16 -11.78 -10.95 23.13
N THR A 17 -11.33 -12.21 23.05
CA THR A 17 -10.19 -12.58 22.20
C THR A 17 -10.50 -12.34 20.72
N ILE A 18 -11.67 -12.78 20.25
CA ILE A 18 -12.11 -12.58 18.86
C ILE A 18 -12.23 -11.07 18.54
N LYS A 19 -12.86 -10.28 19.42
CA LYS A 19 -13.00 -8.83 19.24
C LYS A 19 -11.64 -8.13 19.19
N ALA A 20 -10.71 -8.49 20.08
CA ALA A 20 -9.38 -7.91 20.13
C ALA A 20 -8.57 -8.26 18.87
N LEU A 21 -8.63 -9.51 18.40
CA LEU A 21 -7.97 -9.93 17.17
C LEU A 21 -8.53 -9.21 15.94
N ALA A 22 -9.85 -9.16 15.80
CA ALA A 22 -10.51 -8.46 14.69
C ALA A 22 -10.16 -6.97 14.67
N LEU A 23 -10.16 -6.31 15.83
CA LEU A 23 -9.76 -4.91 15.95
C LEU A 23 -8.28 -4.71 15.60
N THR A 24 -7.40 -5.59 16.07
CA THR A 24 -5.96 -5.51 15.78
C THR A 24 -5.68 -5.65 14.29
N GLN A 25 -6.33 -6.60 13.61
CA GLN A 25 -6.19 -6.78 12.16
C GLN A 25 -6.73 -5.58 11.38
N LEU A 26 -7.89 -5.05 11.79
CA LEU A 26 -8.50 -3.88 11.15
C LEU A 26 -7.59 -2.65 11.24
N VAL A 27 -7.10 -2.33 12.43
CA VAL A 27 -6.21 -1.18 12.66
C VAL A 27 -4.89 -1.35 11.91
N ALA A 28 -4.25 -2.52 12.04
CA ALA A 28 -2.97 -2.78 11.39
C ALA A 28 -3.07 -2.73 9.84
N GLY A 29 -4.15 -3.29 9.28
CA GLY A 29 -4.33 -3.36 7.84
C GLY A 29 -4.67 -2.01 7.20
N VAL A 30 -5.66 -1.30 7.75
CA VAL A 30 -6.18 -0.06 7.15
C VAL A 30 -5.10 1.01 7.10
N ASP A 31 -4.43 1.26 8.24
CA ASP A 31 -3.48 2.36 8.32
C ASP A 31 -2.24 2.11 7.44
N SER A 32 -1.76 0.86 7.41
CA SER A 32 -0.59 0.47 6.61
C SER A 32 -0.84 0.58 5.11
N MET A 33 -1.98 0.06 4.63
CA MET A 33 -2.32 0.12 3.21
C MET A 33 -2.58 1.55 2.76
N ALA A 34 -3.35 2.34 3.51
CA ALA A 34 -3.62 3.72 3.17
C ALA A 34 -2.34 4.57 3.13
N ASN A 35 -1.43 4.36 4.07
CA ASN A 35 -0.14 5.07 4.07
C ASN A 35 0.70 4.72 2.83
N THR A 36 0.76 3.43 2.46
CA THR A 36 1.44 3.00 1.22
C THR A 36 0.78 3.62 -0.03
N MET A 37 -0.56 3.68 -0.05
CA MET A 37 -1.31 4.30 -1.14
C MET A 37 -1.03 5.80 -1.27
N VAL A 38 -0.89 6.52 -0.15
CA VAL A 38 -0.50 7.93 -0.15
C VAL A 38 0.90 8.10 -0.74
N TRP A 39 1.87 7.29 -0.31
CA TRP A 39 3.24 7.35 -0.82
C TRP A 39 3.32 7.06 -2.33
N VAL A 40 2.67 6.02 -2.82
CA VAL A 40 2.72 5.70 -4.27
C VAL A 40 2.07 6.81 -5.10
N LEU A 41 0.97 7.41 -4.63
CA LEU A 41 0.33 8.53 -5.33
C LEU A 41 1.20 9.78 -5.31
N ALA A 42 1.85 10.09 -4.20
CA ALA A 42 2.80 11.18 -4.08
C ALA A 42 3.98 11.02 -5.06
N LEU A 43 4.58 9.82 -5.11
CA LEU A 43 5.69 9.50 -6.00
C LEU A 43 5.29 9.57 -7.48
N LEU A 44 4.09 9.12 -7.83
CA LEU A 44 3.57 9.23 -9.20
C LEU A 44 3.28 10.67 -9.61
N LEU A 45 2.75 11.48 -8.70
CA LEU A 45 2.50 12.91 -8.94
C LEU A 45 3.81 13.72 -9.08
N ASP A 46 4.85 13.32 -8.36
CA ASP A 46 6.20 13.87 -8.50
C ASP A 46 6.91 13.38 -9.77
N ASN A 47 6.45 12.26 -10.36
CA ASN A 47 7.03 11.65 -11.56
C ASN A 47 5.97 11.43 -12.67
N PRO A 48 5.53 12.49 -13.39
CA PRO A 48 4.46 12.40 -14.38
C PRO A 48 4.71 11.38 -15.51
N GLU A 49 5.97 11.16 -15.89
CA GLU A 49 6.34 10.15 -16.89
C GLU A 49 6.02 8.72 -16.42
N MET A 50 6.24 8.44 -15.13
CA MET A 50 5.92 7.14 -14.54
C MET A 50 4.41 6.95 -14.41
N LEU A 51 3.69 8.01 -14.05
CA LEU A 51 2.22 8.01 -14.04
C LEU A 51 1.66 7.70 -15.43
N ALA A 52 2.15 8.38 -16.46
CA ALA A 52 1.75 8.12 -17.84
C ALA A 52 2.05 6.67 -18.27
N LYS A 53 3.22 6.14 -17.90
CA LYS A 53 3.60 4.75 -18.19
C LYS A 53 2.66 3.73 -17.52
N ALA A 54 2.25 3.96 -16.28
CA ALA A 54 1.27 3.11 -15.60
C ALA A 54 -0.11 3.18 -16.27
N GLN A 55 -0.54 4.36 -16.72
CA GLN A 55 -1.80 4.52 -17.43
C GLN A 55 -1.79 3.85 -18.82
N ILE A 56 -0.65 3.89 -19.52
CA ILE A 56 -0.47 3.16 -20.78
C ILE A 56 -0.54 1.64 -20.56
N GLU A 57 0.05 1.13 -19.48
CA GLU A 57 -0.04 -0.29 -19.12
C GLU A 57 -1.51 -0.71 -18.89
N LEU A 58 -2.28 0.12 -18.17
CA LEU A 58 -3.71 -0.11 -17.93
C LEU A 58 -4.51 -0.12 -19.24
N ASP A 59 -4.32 0.89 -20.09
CA ASP A 59 -5.00 0.99 -21.38
C ASP A 59 -4.67 -0.19 -22.30
N THR A 60 -3.44 -0.69 -22.25
CA THR A 60 -2.98 -1.79 -23.11
C THR A 60 -3.55 -3.14 -22.66
N ASN A 61 -3.59 -3.41 -21.35
CA ASN A 61 -3.96 -4.73 -20.83
C ASN A 61 -5.45 -4.86 -20.53
N VAL A 62 -6.12 -3.77 -20.14
CA VAL A 62 -7.52 -3.77 -19.70
C VAL A 62 -8.40 -3.01 -20.69
N GLY A 63 -7.88 -1.95 -21.30
CA GLY A 63 -8.65 -1.05 -22.14
C GLY A 63 -9.46 -0.03 -21.35
N LYS A 64 -10.37 0.66 -22.06
CA LYS A 64 -11.19 1.75 -21.52
C LYS A 64 -12.66 1.39 -21.34
N ASP A 65 -13.07 0.20 -21.77
CA ASP A 65 -14.48 -0.20 -21.83
C ASP A 65 -14.98 -0.86 -20.53
N ARG A 66 -14.08 -1.20 -19.60
CA ARG A 66 -14.42 -1.83 -18.32
C ARG A 66 -13.45 -1.47 -17.20
N LEU A 67 -13.85 -1.71 -15.95
CA LEU A 67 -12.99 -1.50 -14.79
C LEU A 67 -11.93 -2.59 -14.73
N VAL A 68 -10.80 -2.23 -14.13
CA VAL A 68 -9.81 -3.21 -13.68
C VAL A 68 -10.47 -4.17 -12.68
N GLU A 69 -10.28 -5.46 -12.93
CA GLU A 69 -10.66 -6.56 -12.06
C GLU A 69 -9.42 -7.22 -11.45
N GLU A 70 -9.62 -8.03 -10.42
CA GLU A 70 -8.52 -8.72 -9.74
C GLU A 70 -7.74 -9.66 -10.68
N SER A 71 -8.45 -10.28 -11.64
CA SER A 71 -7.88 -11.16 -12.67
C SER A 71 -6.91 -10.46 -13.61
N ASP A 72 -6.97 -9.12 -13.73
CA ASP A 72 -6.07 -8.34 -14.57
C ASP A 72 -4.72 -8.05 -13.91
N ILE A 73 -4.69 -8.01 -12.57
CA ILE A 73 -3.52 -7.60 -11.79
C ILE A 73 -2.24 -8.35 -12.19
N PRO A 74 -2.25 -9.68 -12.43
CA PRO A 74 -1.06 -10.40 -12.88
C PRO A 74 -0.42 -9.84 -14.14
N ASN A 75 -1.16 -9.17 -15.03
CA ASN A 75 -0.66 -8.57 -16.27
C ASN A 75 -0.16 -7.13 -16.10
N LEU A 76 -0.47 -6.47 -14.99
CA LEU A 76 -0.05 -5.10 -14.68
C LEU A 76 1.31 -5.11 -13.95
N LYS A 77 2.38 -5.44 -14.70
CA LYS A 77 3.72 -5.67 -14.14
C LYS A 77 4.38 -4.39 -13.64
N TYR A 78 4.24 -3.29 -14.37
CA TYR A 78 4.78 -1.99 -14.00
C TYR A 78 4.05 -1.43 -12.78
N LEU A 79 2.73 -1.60 -12.69
CA LEU A 79 1.96 -1.24 -11.50
C LEU A 79 2.39 -2.04 -10.26
N GLN A 80 2.65 -3.34 -10.40
CA GLN A 80 3.21 -4.16 -9.33
C GLN A 80 4.63 -3.69 -8.93
N ALA A 81 5.45 -3.31 -9.90
CA ALA A 81 6.80 -2.79 -9.67
C ALA A 81 6.77 -1.44 -8.93
N LEU A 82 5.81 -0.56 -9.25
CA LEU A 82 5.59 0.73 -8.57
C LEU A 82 5.30 0.53 -7.08
N LEU A 83 4.37 -0.36 -6.75
CA LEU A 83 4.06 -0.65 -5.34
C LEU A 83 5.24 -1.30 -4.62
N LYS A 84 5.96 -2.20 -5.29
CA LYS A 84 7.16 -2.83 -4.72
C LYS A 84 8.27 -1.82 -4.43
N GLU A 85 8.53 -0.88 -5.34
CA GLU A 85 9.50 0.21 -5.12
C GLU A 85 9.03 1.21 -4.08
N THR A 86 7.73 1.49 -4.01
CA THR A 86 7.15 2.30 -2.94
C THR A 86 7.41 1.66 -1.58
N LEU A 87 7.17 0.35 -1.44
CA LEU A 87 7.42 -0.39 -0.20
C LEU A 87 8.92 -0.49 0.15
N ARG A 88 9.81 -0.48 -0.84
CA ARG A 88 11.26 -0.45 -0.64
C ARG A 88 11.71 0.90 -0.07
N MET A 89 11.29 2.00 -0.69
CA MET A 89 11.68 3.33 -0.26
C MET A 89 10.93 3.76 1.00
N TYR A 90 9.63 3.53 1.08
CA TYR A 90 8.80 3.98 2.18
C TYR A 90 8.14 2.79 2.88
N PRO A 91 8.93 1.92 3.55
CA PRO A 91 8.36 0.83 4.32
C PRO A 91 7.52 1.41 5.46
N VAL A 92 6.28 0.95 5.58
CA VAL A 92 5.35 1.42 6.62
C VAL A 92 5.98 1.30 8.02
N GLY A 93 6.67 0.19 8.29
CA GLY A 93 7.48 0.01 9.50
C GLY A 93 8.97 0.17 9.19
N PRO A 94 9.58 1.35 9.39
CA PRO A 94 11.02 1.56 9.11
C PRO A 94 11.90 0.75 10.07
N LEU A 95 11.45 0.60 11.32
CA LEU A 95 11.88 -0.43 12.26
C LEU A 95 10.76 -1.48 12.34
N LEU A 96 11.05 -2.73 12.03
CA LEU A 96 10.06 -3.81 12.16
C LEU A 96 9.66 -4.01 13.63
N VAL A 97 8.52 -4.68 13.83
CA VAL A 97 7.98 -4.98 15.17
C VAL A 97 9.08 -5.57 16.05
N PRO A 98 9.30 -5.05 17.27
CA PRO A 98 10.40 -5.52 18.12
C PRO A 98 10.27 -7.00 18.45
N HIS A 99 11.42 -7.68 18.46
CA HIS A 99 11.55 -9.07 18.90
C HIS A 99 12.28 -9.13 20.24
N GLU A 100 12.21 -10.28 20.90
CA GLU A 100 12.97 -10.56 22.12
C GLU A 100 13.69 -11.90 21.96
N ALA A 101 14.97 -11.96 22.38
CA ALA A 101 15.73 -13.20 22.45
C ALA A 101 15.12 -14.14 23.50
N MET A 102 14.56 -15.27 23.05
CA MET A 102 13.88 -16.22 23.95
C MET A 102 14.86 -17.04 24.81
N GLU A 103 16.10 -17.14 24.37
CA GLU A 103 17.22 -17.85 25.00
C GLU A 103 18.53 -17.13 24.65
N ASP A 104 19.60 -17.48 25.38
CA ASP A 104 20.94 -17.02 25.08
C ASP A 104 21.36 -17.54 23.70
N CYS A 105 21.79 -16.65 22.80
CA CYS A 105 22.16 -17.02 21.44
C CYS A 105 23.38 -16.24 20.93
N HIS A 106 23.85 -16.59 19.73
CA HIS A 106 24.90 -15.85 19.05
C HIS A 106 24.41 -15.37 17.69
N VAL A 107 24.59 -14.08 17.39
CA VAL A 107 24.23 -13.45 16.12
C VAL A 107 25.47 -12.81 15.53
N ALA A 108 25.86 -13.20 14.31
CA ALA A 108 27.07 -12.72 13.64
C ALA A 108 28.35 -12.79 14.53
N GLY A 109 28.44 -13.80 15.38
CA GLY A 109 29.57 -14.00 16.32
C GLY A 109 29.44 -13.25 17.66
N TYR A 110 28.40 -12.44 17.86
CA TYR A 110 28.15 -11.72 19.11
C TYR A 110 27.20 -12.49 20.01
N PHE A 111 27.54 -12.59 21.30
CA PHE A 111 26.66 -13.16 22.32
C PHE A 111 25.48 -12.23 22.61
N VAL A 112 24.26 -12.76 22.56
CA VAL A 112 23.01 -12.06 22.82
C VAL A 112 22.30 -12.77 23.99
N PRO A 113 22.23 -12.14 25.17
CA PRO A 113 21.54 -12.71 26.31
C PRO A 113 20.03 -12.85 26.07
N ARG A 114 19.42 -13.85 26.71
CA ARG A 114 17.97 -13.98 26.82
C ARG A 114 17.33 -12.69 27.35
N GLY A 115 16.19 -12.31 26.79
CA GLY A 115 15.46 -11.09 27.14
C GLY A 115 15.96 -9.83 26.41
N THR A 116 16.97 -9.95 25.55
CA THR A 116 17.43 -8.81 24.74
C THR A 116 16.40 -8.44 23.68
N GLY A 117 15.98 -7.17 23.68
CA GLY A 117 15.14 -6.60 22.62
C GLY A 117 15.91 -6.42 21.32
N LEU A 118 15.30 -6.80 20.19
CA LEU A 118 15.90 -6.78 18.87
C LEU A 118 15.03 -5.97 17.92
N PHE A 119 15.66 -5.05 17.19
CA PHE A 119 15.02 -4.22 16.16
C PHE A 119 15.67 -4.52 14.81
N ILE A 120 14.84 -4.74 13.79
CA ILE A 120 15.30 -4.90 12.41
C ILE A 120 15.03 -3.59 11.69
N ASN A 121 16.08 -2.93 11.21
CA ASN A 121 15.99 -1.67 10.50
C ASN A 121 15.77 -1.91 9.00
N ALA A 122 14.52 -2.15 8.63
CA ALA A 122 14.12 -2.37 7.24
C ALA A 122 14.45 -1.16 6.36
N TRP A 123 14.30 0.06 6.88
CA TRP A 123 14.60 1.29 6.14
C TRP A 123 16.06 1.34 5.65
N THR A 124 17.00 0.93 6.51
CA THR A 124 18.44 0.91 6.18
C THR A 124 18.79 -0.26 5.27
N ILE A 125 18.26 -1.46 5.54
CA ILE A 125 18.49 -2.65 4.70
C ILE A 125 18.02 -2.39 3.26
N GLN A 126 16.84 -1.80 3.10
CA GLN A 126 16.24 -1.50 1.80
C GLN A 126 16.89 -0.32 1.05
N ARG A 127 17.89 0.32 1.67
CA ARG A 127 18.71 1.41 1.11
C ARG A 127 20.20 1.09 1.08
N ASP A 128 20.60 -0.14 1.38
CA ASP A 128 22.02 -0.53 1.36
C ASP A 128 22.58 -0.37 -0.08
N PRO A 129 23.58 0.53 -0.31
CA PRO A 129 24.14 0.76 -1.63
C PRO A 129 24.93 -0.45 -2.17
N ASN A 130 25.28 -1.43 -1.33
CA ASN A 130 25.90 -2.68 -1.77
C ASN A 130 24.89 -3.63 -2.44
N VAL A 131 23.60 -3.43 -2.17
CA VAL A 131 22.50 -4.25 -2.67
C VAL A 131 21.70 -3.50 -3.74
N TRP A 132 21.47 -2.20 -3.53
CA TRP A 132 20.61 -1.37 -4.37
C TRP A 132 21.42 -0.32 -5.12
N ALA A 133 21.48 -0.43 -6.45
CA ALA A 133 22.01 0.65 -7.29
C ALA A 133 21.09 1.89 -7.21
N GLU A 134 21.68 3.07 -6.99
CA GLU A 134 20.95 4.33 -6.77
C GLU A 134 19.83 4.16 -5.72
N PRO A 135 20.16 3.85 -4.44
CA PRO A 135 19.19 3.41 -3.45
C PRO A 135 18.12 4.46 -3.12
N ASP A 136 18.47 5.74 -3.23
CA ASP A 136 17.56 6.86 -2.94
C ASP A 136 16.72 7.30 -4.15
N ARG A 137 16.95 6.69 -5.32
CA ARG A 137 16.18 6.98 -6.53
C ARG A 137 14.99 6.04 -6.66
N PHE A 138 13.80 6.61 -6.80
CA PHE A 138 12.58 5.87 -7.13
C PHE A 138 12.70 5.31 -8.55
N MET A 139 12.94 4.00 -8.68
CA MET A 139 13.16 3.34 -9.97
C MET A 139 12.45 1.98 -10.01
N PRO A 140 11.13 1.95 -10.32
CA PRO A 140 10.35 0.71 -10.42
C PRO A 140 10.94 -0.32 -11.39
N GLU A 141 11.63 0.14 -12.44
CA GLU A 141 12.27 -0.68 -13.48
C GLU A 141 13.21 -1.75 -12.92
N ARG A 142 13.81 -1.54 -11.73
CA ARG A 142 14.66 -2.55 -11.09
C ARG A 142 13.92 -3.86 -10.84
N PHE A 143 12.62 -3.78 -10.52
CA PHE A 143 11.77 -4.95 -10.29
C PHE A 143 11.20 -5.57 -11.57
N LEU A 144 11.54 -5.02 -12.73
CA LEU A 144 11.26 -5.62 -14.04
C LEU A 144 12.53 -6.22 -14.68
N THR A 145 13.70 -5.95 -14.10
CA THR A 145 15.00 -6.29 -14.69
C THR A 145 15.89 -7.00 -13.66
N THR A 146 16.77 -6.27 -12.99
CA THR A 146 17.82 -6.80 -12.09
C THR A 146 17.28 -7.52 -10.87
N ASN A 147 16.09 -7.15 -10.41
CA ASN A 147 15.47 -7.65 -9.18
C ASN A 147 14.08 -8.26 -9.45
N ALA A 148 13.85 -8.79 -10.66
CA ALA A 148 12.55 -9.33 -11.06
C ALA A 148 12.05 -10.48 -10.15
N ASP A 149 12.97 -11.32 -9.68
CA ASP A 149 12.66 -12.48 -8.84
C ASP A 149 12.49 -12.15 -7.34
N MET A 150 12.78 -10.92 -6.93
CA MET A 150 12.60 -10.51 -5.53
C MET A 150 11.12 -10.41 -5.17
N ASP A 151 10.72 -11.05 -4.08
CA ASP A 151 9.39 -10.94 -3.51
C ASP A 151 9.37 -10.08 -2.25
N VAL A 152 8.17 -9.72 -1.81
CA VAL A 152 7.91 -9.03 -0.54
C VAL A 152 7.32 -9.97 0.51
N LYS A 153 7.39 -11.29 0.28
CA LYS A 153 6.77 -12.34 1.10
C LYS A 153 7.75 -12.91 2.13
N GLY A 154 8.83 -12.19 2.42
CA GLY A 154 9.77 -12.47 3.50
C GLY A 154 10.86 -13.49 3.16
N GLN A 155 11.04 -13.84 1.88
CA GLN A 155 12.17 -14.69 1.45
C GLN A 155 13.36 -13.89 0.89
N SER A 156 13.12 -12.65 0.46
CA SER A 156 14.18 -11.72 0.03
C SER A 156 14.57 -10.82 1.22
N TYR A 157 15.69 -11.10 1.87
CA TYR A 157 16.10 -10.37 3.09
C TYR A 157 16.53 -8.92 2.84
N GLU A 158 16.79 -8.59 1.58
CA GLU A 158 17.08 -7.27 1.07
C GLU A 158 15.82 -6.38 0.98
N LEU A 159 14.63 -7.00 0.96
CA LEU A 159 13.33 -6.33 0.83
C LEU A 159 12.31 -6.91 1.81
N LEU A 160 12.16 -6.25 2.96
CA LEU A 160 11.40 -6.74 4.11
C LEU A 160 10.22 -5.84 4.53
N PRO A 161 9.40 -5.30 3.60
CA PRO A 161 8.32 -4.38 3.99
C PRO A 161 7.22 -5.06 4.82
N PHE A 162 7.15 -6.39 4.78
CA PHE A 162 6.23 -7.22 5.57
C PHE A 162 6.94 -8.11 6.61
N GLY A 163 8.24 -7.89 6.82
CA GLY A 163 9.08 -8.73 7.67
C GLY A 163 9.32 -10.14 7.09
N SER A 164 9.79 -11.04 7.95
CA SER A 164 10.16 -12.42 7.58
C SER A 164 9.99 -13.38 8.77
N GLY A 165 10.16 -14.68 8.51
CA GLY A 165 10.17 -15.73 9.52
C GLY A 165 8.80 -15.91 10.21
N ARG A 166 8.81 -16.35 11.48
CA ARG A 166 7.59 -16.71 12.22
C ARG A 166 6.64 -15.54 12.53
N ARG A 167 7.12 -14.30 12.36
CA ARG A 167 6.35 -13.07 12.64
C ARG A 167 6.18 -12.21 11.38
N PHE A 168 6.35 -12.81 10.20
CA PHE A 168 6.00 -12.16 8.93
C PHE A 168 4.53 -11.74 8.93
N CYS A 169 4.20 -10.70 8.18
CA CYS A 169 2.83 -10.19 8.08
C CYS A 169 1.88 -11.28 7.54
N PRO A 170 0.86 -11.70 8.32
CA PRO A 170 -0.08 -12.72 7.87
C PRO A 170 -0.97 -12.24 6.71
N ASP A 171 -1.15 -10.92 6.57
CA ASP A 171 -2.08 -10.31 5.62
C ASP A 171 -1.41 -9.85 4.31
N VAL A 172 -0.15 -10.24 4.05
CA VAL A 172 0.62 -9.81 2.85
C VAL A 172 -0.13 -10.08 1.54
N GLY A 173 -0.84 -11.21 1.43
CA GLY A 173 -1.62 -11.54 0.24
C GLY A 173 -2.77 -10.56 0.01
N LEU A 174 -3.58 -10.34 1.05
CA LEU A 174 -4.72 -9.42 1.01
C LEU A 174 -4.26 -7.98 0.77
N ALA A 175 -3.21 -7.54 1.48
CA ALA A 175 -2.67 -6.20 1.35
C ALA A 175 -2.25 -5.90 -0.10
N LEU A 176 -1.50 -6.82 -0.72
CA LEU A 176 -1.08 -6.67 -2.11
C LEU A 176 -2.28 -6.67 -3.07
N GLN A 177 -3.25 -7.57 -2.90
CA GLN A 177 -4.45 -7.59 -3.75
C GLN A 177 -5.21 -6.26 -3.68
N VAL A 178 -5.48 -5.77 -2.46
CA VAL A 178 -6.22 -4.52 -2.23
C VAL A 178 -5.45 -3.32 -2.78
N MET A 179 -4.15 -3.20 -2.50
CA MET A 179 -3.36 -2.06 -2.95
C MET A 179 -3.21 -2.03 -4.48
N HIS A 180 -2.90 -3.16 -5.13
CA HIS A 180 -2.80 -3.20 -6.60
C HIS A 180 -4.12 -2.81 -7.27
N LEU A 181 -5.24 -3.41 -6.83
CA LEU A 181 -6.55 -3.13 -7.41
C LEU A 181 -6.99 -1.68 -7.16
N THR A 182 -6.75 -1.17 -5.96
CA THR A 182 -7.10 0.22 -5.60
C THR A 182 -6.28 1.20 -6.43
N LEU A 183 -4.97 1.01 -6.52
CA LEU A 183 -4.10 1.86 -7.34
C LEU A 183 -4.54 1.84 -8.81
N ALA A 184 -4.73 0.64 -9.37
CA ALA A 184 -5.14 0.48 -10.76
C ALA A 184 -6.44 1.23 -11.08
N ARG A 185 -7.44 1.12 -10.19
CA ARG A 185 -8.73 1.81 -10.35
C ARG A 185 -8.63 3.31 -10.19
N ILE A 186 -7.80 3.81 -9.26
CA ILE A 186 -7.55 5.25 -9.13
C ILE A 186 -6.90 5.79 -10.41
N LEU A 187 -5.86 5.13 -10.92
CA LEU A 187 -5.14 5.58 -12.11
C LEU A 187 -5.97 5.44 -13.41
N GLN A 188 -6.92 4.50 -13.43
CA GLN A 188 -7.86 4.32 -14.53
C GLN A 188 -8.95 5.40 -14.52
N ALA A 189 -9.50 5.72 -13.34
CA ALA A 189 -10.69 6.56 -13.21
C ALA A 189 -10.40 8.07 -13.13
N PHE A 190 -9.19 8.47 -12.74
CA PHE A 190 -8.87 9.88 -12.50
C PHE A 190 -7.65 10.35 -13.27
N GLU A 191 -7.73 11.58 -13.74
CA GLU A 191 -6.56 12.40 -14.02
C GLU A 191 -6.13 13.09 -12.72
N LEU A 192 -4.96 12.72 -12.21
CA LEU A 192 -4.43 13.23 -10.95
C LEU A 192 -3.48 14.40 -11.19
N LYS A 193 -3.69 15.49 -10.46
CA LYS A 193 -2.87 16.72 -10.52
C LYS A 193 -2.57 17.26 -9.13
N THR A 194 -1.43 17.93 -8.98
CA THR A 194 -1.12 18.72 -7.78
C THR A 194 -1.92 20.03 -7.77
N GLN A 195 -2.38 20.50 -6.60
CA GLN A 195 -3.28 21.66 -6.48
C GLN A 195 -2.70 23.01 -6.94
N SER A 196 -1.38 23.11 -7.17
CA SER A 196 -0.75 24.42 -7.47
C SER A 196 0.41 24.36 -8.48
N GLY A 197 0.62 23.23 -9.15
CA GLY A 197 1.83 23.00 -9.98
C GLY A 197 3.14 23.07 -9.18
N VAL A 198 3.04 23.10 -7.85
CA VAL A 198 4.15 23.00 -6.90
C VAL A 198 4.47 21.51 -6.75
N GLY A 199 5.77 21.17 -6.72
CA GLY A 199 6.23 19.80 -6.52
C GLY A 199 5.65 19.16 -5.26
N VAL A 200 5.65 17.83 -5.22
CA VAL A 200 5.12 17.10 -4.06
C VAL A 200 6.15 17.17 -2.93
N ASP A 201 5.71 17.58 -1.75
CA ASP A 201 6.56 17.53 -0.56
C ASP A 201 6.65 16.09 -0.05
N LEU A 202 7.81 15.47 -0.22
CA LEU A 202 8.09 14.09 0.18
C LEU A 202 8.78 13.98 1.55
N GLU A 203 8.77 15.04 2.36
CA GLU A 203 9.37 15.01 3.69
C GLU A 203 8.72 13.93 4.59
N GLU A 204 9.57 13.16 5.27
CA GLU A 204 9.18 12.02 6.09
C GLU A 204 8.96 12.44 7.54
N CYS A 205 7.86 11.99 8.14
CA CYS A 205 7.67 11.98 9.59
C CYS A 205 7.85 10.54 10.09
N SER A 206 8.90 10.31 10.86
CA SER A 206 9.19 9.00 11.43
C SER A 206 8.50 8.85 12.80
N GLY A 207 7.46 8.02 12.85
CA GLY A 207 6.81 7.56 14.07
C GLY A 207 6.84 6.03 14.16
N ILE A 208 5.84 5.43 14.80
CA ILE A 208 5.61 3.97 14.72
C ILE A 208 5.46 3.54 13.25
N LEU A 209 4.83 4.39 12.44
CA LEU A 209 4.75 4.25 11.00
C LEU A 209 5.55 5.36 10.32
N LEU A 210 6.11 5.08 9.15
CA LEU A 210 6.74 6.08 8.28
C LEU A 210 5.67 6.76 7.41
N SER A 211 5.26 7.97 7.76
CA SER A 211 4.26 8.74 7.02
C SER A 211 4.84 10.01 6.43
N MET A 212 4.14 10.62 5.47
CA MET A 212 4.48 11.97 5.02
C MET A 212 4.31 12.97 6.16
N LEU A 213 5.22 13.94 6.28
CA LEU A 213 5.13 15.01 7.27
C LEU A 213 3.92 15.91 6.98
N ASN A 214 3.75 16.27 5.71
CA ASN A 214 2.67 17.13 5.25
C ASN A 214 1.63 16.29 4.46
N PRO A 215 0.32 16.50 4.70
CA PRO A 215 -0.72 15.78 3.97
C PRO A 215 -0.66 16.03 2.46
N LEU A 216 -0.75 14.96 1.67
CA LEU A 216 -0.81 15.05 0.21
C LEU A 216 -2.11 15.74 -0.22
N GLN A 217 -1.98 16.79 -1.06
CA GLN A 217 -3.09 17.50 -1.66
C GLN A 217 -3.20 17.14 -3.14
N VAL A 218 -4.30 16.47 -3.52
CA VAL A 218 -4.51 15.98 -4.88
C VAL A 218 -5.82 16.51 -5.45
N LEU A 219 -5.76 16.98 -6.69
CA LEU A 219 -6.94 17.24 -7.51
C LEU A 219 -7.14 16.03 -8.43
N GLY A 220 -8.33 15.43 -8.36
CA GLY A 220 -8.74 14.34 -9.24
C GLY A 220 -9.86 14.80 -10.15
N GLU A 221 -9.62 14.77 -11.46
CA GLU A 221 -10.65 15.04 -12.47
C GLU A 221 -11.15 13.69 -13.05
N LEU A 222 -12.45 13.44 -12.91
CA LEU A 222 -13.13 12.25 -13.48
C LEU A 222 -13.26 12.32 -15.01
N TYR A 223 -13.09 13.51 -15.58
CA TYR A 223 -13.23 13.80 -17.01
C TYR A 223 -11.98 14.52 -17.49
N ASN A 224 -11.41 14.06 -18.60
CA ASN A 224 -10.22 14.70 -19.17
C ASN A 224 -10.45 15.31 -20.57
N ALA A 225 -9.48 16.12 -21.01
CA ALA A 225 -9.43 16.72 -22.35
C ALA A 225 -9.27 15.71 -23.51
N SER A 226 -9.01 14.44 -23.20
CA SER A 226 -8.96 13.33 -24.19
C SER A 226 -10.27 12.52 -24.26
N GLY A 227 -11.35 12.98 -23.62
CA GLY A 227 -12.67 12.35 -23.69
C GLY A 227 -12.80 11.05 -22.89
N ARG A 228 -11.97 10.83 -21.87
CA ARG A 228 -11.97 9.61 -21.05
C ARG A 228 -13.15 9.65 -20.07
N LEU A 229 -14.30 9.17 -20.56
CA LEU A 229 -15.44 8.74 -19.78
C LEU A 229 -15.27 7.23 -19.52
N VAL A 230 -15.40 6.78 -18.28
CA VAL A 230 -15.66 5.36 -17.99
C VAL A 230 -16.77 5.27 -16.96
N PHE A 231 -18.02 5.42 -17.40
CA PHE A 231 -19.05 4.37 -17.57
C PHE A 231 -20.33 5.02 -18.10
N HIS A 232 -20.74 4.62 -19.31
CA HIS A 232 -22.08 4.87 -19.83
C HIS A 232 -22.92 3.60 -19.66
N GLN A 233 -23.85 3.66 -18.72
CA GLN A 233 -25.23 3.18 -18.90
C GLN A 233 -26.11 4.10 -18.05
N GLY A 234 -26.56 5.19 -18.68
CA GLY A 234 -27.33 6.29 -18.07
C GLY A 234 -26.68 7.64 -18.37
N GLU A 235 -27.34 8.45 -19.18
CA GLU A 235 -26.98 9.86 -19.41
C GLU A 235 -26.95 10.60 -18.06
N LEU A 236 -25.83 11.26 -17.78
CA LEU A 236 -25.72 12.28 -16.75
C LEU A 236 -25.11 13.51 -17.40
N ASP A 237 -25.98 14.41 -17.85
CA ASP A 237 -25.63 15.82 -18.04
C ASP A 237 -25.32 16.41 -16.66
N ALA A 238 -24.05 16.36 -16.26
CA ALA A 238 -23.56 17.06 -15.07
C ALA A 238 -22.34 17.92 -15.42
N PRO A 239 -22.32 19.20 -15.02
CA PRO A 239 -21.22 20.10 -15.35
C PRO A 239 -19.93 19.68 -14.65
N SER A 240 -18.79 20.03 -15.27
CA SER A 240 -17.44 19.80 -14.77
C SER A 240 -17.25 20.37 -13.35
N GLU A 241 -17.39 19.52 -12.33
CA GLU A 241 -16.99 19.86 -10.95
C GLU A 241 -15.60 19.29 -10.66
N SER A 242 -14.63 20.18 -10.43
CA SER A 242 -13.33 19.82 -9.86
C SER A 242 -13.53 19.37 -8.41
N MET A 243 -13.27 18.10 -8.10
CA MET A 243 -13.37 17.57 -6.74
C MET A 243 -11.98 17.51 -6.10
N GLY A 244 -11.74 18.35 -5.08
CA GLY A 244 -10.52 18.28 -4.27
C GLY A 244 -10.59 17.10 -3.31
N ILE A 245 -9.60 16.20 -3.36
CA ILE A 245 -9.44 15.12 -2.39
C ILE A 245 -8.31 15.53 -1.45
N GLN A 246 -8.67 15.84 -0.20
CA GLN A 246 -7.67 16.10 0.84
C GLN A 246 -7.47 14.84 1.67
N VAL A 247 -6.35 14.14 1.45
CA VAL A 247 -6.07 12.89 2.16
C VAL A 247 -5.46 13.18 3.53
N ARG A 248 -6.30 13.22 4.59
CA ARG A 248 -5.86 13.55 5.97
C ARG A 248 -5.63 12.33 6.86
N GLY A 249 -4.46 11.70 6.75
CA GLY A 249 -4.14 10.53 7.58
C GLY A 249 -4.90 9.26 7.15
N ALA A 250 -4.42 8.11 7.59
CA ALA A 250 -4.69 6.83 6.95
C ALA A 250 -6.16 6.35 7.05
N LEU A 251 -6.81 6.51 8.21
CA LEU A 251 -8.23 6.18 8.39
C LEU A 251 -9.16 7.11 7.61
N GLN A 252 -8.87 8.41 7.58
CA GLN A 252 -9.66 9.38 6.81
C GLN A 252 -9.42 9.22 5.30
N ALA A 253 -8.21 8.84 4.88
CA ALA A 253 -7.87 8.51 3.49
C ALA A 253 -8.76 7.38 2.95
N CYS A 254 -8.81 6.24 3.66
CA CYS A 254 -9.67 5.13 3.30
C CYS A 254 -11.16 5.50 3.39
N LEU A 255 -11.57 6.28 4.40
CA LEU A 255 -12.94 6.75 4.50
C LEU A 255 -13.31 7.74 3.39
N ASP A 256 -12.41 8.60 2.93
CA ASP A 256 -12.67 9.55 1.84
C ASP A 256 -12.71 8.82 0.50
N ILE A 257 -11.79 7.87 0.27
CA ILE A 257 -11.78 7.00 -0.92
C ILE A 257 -13.02 6.08 -0.94
N THR A 258 -13.44 5.56 0.21
CA THR A 258 -14.58 4.62 0.33
C THR A 258 -15.92 5.36 0.35
N LYS A 259 -16.02 6.53 1.00
CA LYS A 259 -17.20 7.41 0.90
C LYS A 259 -17.36 7.92 -0.53
N PHE A 260 -16.26 8.19 -1.23
CA PHE A 260 -16.28 8.52 -2.65
C PHE A 260 -16.88 7.37 -3.48
N GLY A 261 -16.38 6.14 -3.31
CA GLY A 261 -16.94 4.95 -3.97
C GLY A 261 -18.40 4.68 -3.61
N SER A 262 -18.78 4.90 -2.35
CA SER A 262 -20.16 4.71 -1.86
C SER A 262 -21.13 5.77 -2.40
N LYS A 263 -20.71 7.03 -2.52
CA LYS A 263 -21.51 8.11 -3.13
C LYS A 263 -21.76 7.84 -4.61
N TYR A 264 -20.77 7.30 -5.31
CA TYR A 264 -20.89 6.82 -6.70
C TYR A 264 -21.89 5.66 -6.83
N LEU A 265 -21.81 4.67 -5.93
CA LEU A 265 -22.74 3.53 -5.83
C LEU A 265 -24.17 3.90 -5.40
N GLN A 266 -24.36 5.02 -4.70
CA GLN A 266 -25.69 5.52 -4.36
C GLN A 266 -26.33 6.31 -5.50
N LEU A 267 -25.56 7.08 -6.26
CA LEU A 267 -26.06 7.80 -7.44
C LEU A 267 -26.56 6.84 -8.53
N SER A 268 -25.94 5.66 -8.68
CA SER A 268 -26.38 4.63 -9.63
C SER A 268 -27.68 3.88 -9.24
N LYS A 269 -28.26 4.15 -8.06
CA LYS A 269 -29.52 3.52 -7.59
C LYS A 269 -30.74 4.43 -7.69
N VAL A 270 -30.58 5.69 -8.11
CA VAL A 270 -31.65 6.72 -8.04
C VAL A 270 -32.31 6.97 -9.41
N ILE A 271 -31.82 6.37 -10.50
CA ILE A 271 -32.41 6.52 -11.84
C ILE A 271 -33.07 5.19 -12.24
N PRO A 272 -34.41 5.12 -12.35
CA PRO A 272 -35.10 3.92 -12.78
C PRO A 272 -34.91 3.71 -14.30
N LEU A 273 -34.90 2.43 -14.69
CA LEU A 273 -34.75 1.84 -16.03
C LEU A 273 -35.33 2.65 -17.20
#